data_AF-A0A1F9RD42-F1
#
_entry.id   AF-A0A1F9RD42-F1
#
_cell.length_a   1.000
_cell.length_b   1.000
_cell.length_c   1.000
_cell.angle_alpha   90.00
_cell.angle_beta   90.00
_cell.angle_gamma   90.00
#
_symmetry.space_group_name_H-M   'P 1'
#
loop_
_entity.id
_entity.type
_entity.pdbx_description
1 polymer ?
#
loop_
_entity_poly.entity_id
_entity_poly.type
_entity_poly.pdbx_seq_one_letter_code
_entity_poly.pdbx_strand_id
1 'polypeptide(L)'
;MKISKLTLLLAALACLAAPLRAADEEAAEAKAAQNRTEALLEEIDCYSRKGELFFEYLKGGVPAVYKFRCARGREIITAPAWLAGEVSSMTAREVQFNKETWNEARLWREPLAALDEFSELVRKTRPAKTGGLGLPHKFVYPACTAALTRLDKALAALRRERLAGSFGGRGDAVFASFAKALAELDALEKTYDVGSPVTFYEKAAAVLRNQEEALAALFTDAPARRSENGVFSADYFAAPRPQAGSRLVPMSFPAWQLEGVKRGDRVDLMVTYENTAAAGAKELITATIIQAAPVMYVGKADASGQGLVRLILSPVQAQYAALAAVQAKELRLAVRTEGDSEPRPIEAASFRKIIK
;
A
#
# COMPACT_ATOMS: atom_id res chain seq x y z
N MET A 1 64.46 -11.23 -30.43
CA MET A 1 63.36 -10.34 -30.87
C MET A 1 63.60 -8.94 -30.33
N LYS A 2 63.83 -7.93 -31.18
CA LYS A 2 63.92 -6.52 -30.77
C LYS A 2 62.51 -5.93 -30.78
N ILE A 3 61.84 -5.87 -29.63
CA ILE A 3 60.61 -5.09 -29.50
C ILE A 3 60.99 -3.62 -29.66
N SER A 4 60.44 -2.96 -30.68
CA SER A 4 60.72 -1.55 -30.96
C SER A 4 60.24 -0.70 -29.78
N LYS A 5 61.02 0.32 -29.39
CA LYS A 5 60.60 1.32 -28.38
C LYS A 5 59.24 1.95 -28.74
N LEU A 6 58.91 2.03 -30.03
CA LEU A 6 57.62 2.51 -30.52
C LEU A 6 56.45 1.61 -30.07
N THR A 7 56.64 0.30 -30.06
CA THR A 7 55.62 -0.67 -29.65
C THR A 7 55.33 -0.58 -28.15
N LEU A 8 56.36 -0.35 -27.33
CA LEU A 8 56.22 -0.10 -25.90
C LEU A 8 55.52 1.23 -25.60
N LEU A 9 55.79 2.28 -26.38
CA LEU A 9 55.16 3.59 -26.21
C LEU A 9 53.67 3.57 -26.61
N LEU A 10 53.32 2.88 -27.71
CA LEU A 10 51.94 2.70 -28.15
C LEU A 10 51.12 1.86 -27.15
N ALA A 11 51.72 0.81 -26.58
CA ALA A 11 51.06 0.01 -25.53
C ALA A 11 50.80 0.85 -24.27
N ALA A 12 51.75 1.70 -23.85
CA ALA A 12 51.57 2.59 -22.72
C ALA A 12 50.46 3.65 -22.96
N LEU A 13 50.40 4.23 -24.16
CA LEU A 13 49.34 5.18 -24.55
C LEU A 13 47.96 4.51 -24.60
N ALA A 14 47.87 3.27 -25.10
CA ALA A 14 46.62 2.51 -25.10
C ALA A 14 46.13 2.18 -23.68
N CYS A 15 47.05 1.86 -22.76
CA CYS A 15 46.71 1.61 -21.35
C CYS A 15 46.21 2.88 -20.62
N LEU A 16 46.61 4.08 -21.04
CA LEU A 16 46.14 5.35 -20.47
C LEU A 16 44.83 5.86 -21.10
N ALA A 17 44.53 5.47 -22.35
CA ALA A 17 43.30 5.87 -23.04
C ALA A 17 42.04 5.15 -22.52
N ALA A 18 42.18 3.90 -22.05
CA ALA A 18 41.07 3.12 -21.50
C ALA A 18 40.43 3.73 -20.23
N PRO A 19 41.18 4.13 -19.19
CA PRO A 19 40.58 4.74 -17.99
C PRO A 19 39.96 6.11 -18.26
N LEU A 20 40.50 6.89 -19.21
CA LEU A 20 39.90 8.18 -19.59
C LEU A 20 38.54 8.00 -20.27
N ARG A 21 38.41 7.03 -21.19
CA ARG A 21 37.11 6.71 -21.80
C ARG A 21 36.08 6.22 -20.79
N ALA A 22 36.51 5.36 -19.87
CA ALA A 22 35.62 4.88 -18.80
C ALA A 22 35.13 6.05 -17.91
N ALA A 23 36.02 7.00 -17.58
CA ALA A 23 35.64 8.18 -16.82
C ALA A 23 34.68 9.12 -17.58
N ASP A 24 34.88 9.29 -18.89
CA ASP A 24 33.97 10.08 -19.74
C ASP A 24 32.58 9.42 -19.86
N GLU A 25 32.54 8.08 -20.00
CA GLU A 25 31.30 7.29 -20.02
C GLU A 25 30.55 7.37 -18.69
N GLU A 26 31.25 7.20 -17.56
CA GLU A 26 30.67 7.33 -16.21
C GLU A 26 30.12 8.75 -15.96
N ALA A 27 30.86 9.78 -16.37
CA ALA A 27 30.41 11.17 -16.26
C ALA A 27 29.18 11.46 -17.14
N ALA A 28 29.13 10.88 -18.35
CA ALA A 28 27.97 11.00 -19.23
C ALA A 28 26.74 10.29 -18.65
N GLU A 29 26.90 9.10 -18.08
CA GLU A 29 25.83 8.36 -17.41
C GLU A 29 25.32 9.10 -16.18
N ALA A 30 26.22 9.62 -15.34
CA ALA A 30 25.86 10.42 -14.17
C ALA A 30 25.07 11.68 -14.54
N LYS A 31 25.48 12.39 -15.60
CA LYS A 31 24.76 13.56 -16.12
C LYS A 31 23.38 13.17 -16.68
N ALA A 32 23.27 12.05 -17.40
CA ALA A 32 22.00 11.56 -17.91
C ALA A 32 21.04 11.18 -16.75
N ALA A 33 21.55 10.52 -15.71
CA ALA A 33 20.80 10.19 -14.50
C ALA A 33 20.32 11.45 -13.75
N GLN A 34 21.16 12.48 -13.68
CA GLN A 34 20.78 13.78 -13.10
C GLN A 34 19.66 14.45 -13.91
N ASN A 35 19.83 14.60 -15.22
CA ASN A 35 18.82 15.22 -16.08
C ASN A 35 17.47 14.47 -16.00
N ARG A 36 17.52 13.13 -15.94
CA ARG A 36 16.33 12.30 -15.78
C ARG A 36 15.66 12.51 -14.42
N THR A 37 16.46 12.60 -13.36
CA THR A 37 15.96 12.91 -12.01
C THR A 37 15.27 14.27 -11.98
N GLU A 38 15.87 15.30 -12.59
CA GLU A 38 15.29 16.64 -12.67
C GLU A 38 13.95 16.63 -13.41
N ALA A 39 13.86 15.95 -14.56
CA ALA A 39 12.61 15.81 -15.30
C ALA A 39 11.51 15.11 -14.47
N LEU A 40 11.84 14.02 -13.75
CA LEU A 40 10.90 13.31 -12.88
C LEU A 40 10.40 14.19 -11.73
N LEU A 41 11.27 15.04 -11.17
CA LEU A 41 10.90 15.96 -10.10
C LEU A 41 9.90 17.03 -10.58
N GLU A 42 10.08 17.54 -11.80
CA GLU A 42 9.12 18.48 -12.41
C GLU A 42 7.76 17.82 -12.69
N GLU A 43 7.75 16.55 -13.12
CA GLU A 43 6.52 15.77 -13.25
C GLU A 43 5.81 15.57 -11.91
N ILE A 44 6.56 15.18 -10.87
CA ILE A 44 6.07 15.04 -9.50
C ILE A 44 5.41 16.34 -9.00
N ASP A 45 6.00 17.51 -9.29
CA ASP A 45 5.39 18.78 -8.94
C ASP A 45 4.07 19.04 -9.67
N CYS A 46 4.01 18.67 -10.94
CA CYS A 46 2.78 18.79 -11.72
C CYS A 46 1.67 17.89 -11.13
N TYR A 47 1.99 16.63 -10.82
CA TYR A 47 1.04 15.68 -10.22
C TYR A 47 0.55 16.15 -8.85
N SER A 48 1.46 16.64 -7.99
CA SER A 48 1.10 17.17 -6.66
C SER A 48 0.16 18.38 -6.77
N ARG A 49 0.39 19.33 -7.69
CA ARG A 49 -0.51 20.47 -7.90
C ARG A 49 -1.90 20.05 -8.40
N LYS A 50 -1.97 19.04 -9.27
CA LYS A 50 -3.26 18.44 -9.71
C LYS A 50 -3.96 17.76 -8.53
N GLY A 51 -3.19 17.10 -7.68
CA GLY A 51 -3.64 16.55 -6.42
C GLY A 51 -4.26 17.57 -5.47
N GLU A 52 -3.56 18.69 -5.25
CA GLU A 52 -4.03 19.83 -4.46
C GLU A 52 -5.30 20.44 -5.04
N LEU A 53 -5.36 20.60 -6.38
CA LEU A 53 -6.57 21.04 -7.06
C LEU A 53 -7.76 20.11 -6.79
N PHE A 54 -7.55 18.79 -6.85
CA PHE A 54 -8.59 17.82 -6.52
C PHE A 54 -9.03 17.95 -5.04
N PHE A 55 -8.06 18.08 -4.13
CA PHE A 55 -8.35 18.27 -2.72
C PHE A 55 -9.20 19.51 -2.46
N GLU A 56 -8.86 20.63 -3.12
CA GLU A 56 -9.60 21.87 -2.99
C GLU A 56 -10.99 21.77 -3.64
N TYR A 57 -11.17 21.02 -4.74
CA TYR A 57 -12.50 20.78 -5.31
C TYR A 57 -13.43 20.15 -4.29
N LEU A 58 -12.95 19.16 -3.52
CA LEU A 58 -13.71 18.51 -2.45
C LEU A 58 -14.01 19.42 -1.26
N LYS A 59 -13.28 20.53 -1.10
CA LYS A 59 -13.53 21.54 -0.06
C LYS A 59 -14.62 22.53 -0.46
N GLY A 60 -14.98 22.59 -1.76
CA GLY A 60 -16.03 23.46 -2.29
C GLY A 60 -15.61 24.92 -2.52
N GLY A 61 -14.32 25.25 -2.45
CA GLY A 61 -13.80 26.63 -2.49
C GLY A 61 -13.08 27.05 -3.77
N VAL A 62 -13.10 26.25 -4.84
CA VAL A 62 -12.18 26.44 -5.98
C VAL A 62 -12.81 27.28 -7.09
N PRO A 63 -12.03 28.17 -7.73
CA PRO A 63 -12.46 28.79 -8.98
C PRO A 63 -12.77 27.75 -10.05
N ALA A 64 -13.74 28.05 -10.91
CA ALA A 64 -14.11 27.21 -12.05
C ALA A 64 -12.94 26.96 -13.01
N VAL A 65 -11.96 27.87 -13.05
CA VAL A 65 -10.77 27.78 -13.91
C VAL A 65 -9.52 27.85 -13.05
N TYR A 66 -8.68 26.82 -13.12
CA TYR A 66 -7.40 26.75 -12.44
C TYR A 66 -6.26 26.80 -13.46
N LYS A 67 -5.29 27.68 -13.24
CA LYS A 67 -4.16 27.91 -14.14
C LYS A 67 -2.86 27.68 -13.39
N PHE A 68 -2.02 26.80 -13.90
CA PHE A 68 -0.73 26.52 -13.30
C PHE A 68 0.29 26.12 -14.38
N ARG A 69 1.55 26.04 -13.98
CA ARG A 69 2.65 25.66 -14.87
C ARG A 69 3.18 24.29 -14.46
N CYS A 70 3.32 23.41 -15.44
CA CYS A 70 4.00 22.12 -15.37
C CYS A 70 5.24 22.13 -16.28
N ALA A 71 6.02 21.04 -16.24
CA ALA A 71 7.18 20.83 -17.12
C ALA A 71 6.84 21.06 -18.61
N ARG A 72 5.66 20.59 -19.04
CA ARG A 72 5.19 20.67 -20.43
C ARG A 72 4.61 22.03 -20.83
N GLY A 73 4.51 22.99 -19.90
CA GLY A 73 4.00 24.33 -20.18
C GLY A 73 2.91 24.79 -19.21
N ARG A 74 2.12 25.77 -19.63
CA ARG A 74 0.96 26.24 -18.85
C ARG A 74 -0.21 25.32 -19.13
N GLU A 75 -0.85 24.83 -18.07
CA GLU A 75 -2.08 24.07 -18.12
C GLU A 75 -3.23 24.89 -17.56
N ILE A 76 -4.40 24.74 -18.18
CA ILE A 76 -5.65 25.36 -17.74
C ILE A 76 -6.66 24.24 -17.56
N ILE A 77 -7.08 24.01 -16.32
CA ILE A 77 -8.10 23.01 -15.99
C ILE A 77 -9.38 23.75 -15.63
N THR A 78 -10.47 23.42 -16.31
CA THR A 78 -11.80 23.99 -16.03
C THR A 78 -12.66 22.93 -15.39
N ALA A 79 -13.11 23.16 -14.15
CA ALA A 79 -13.93 22.21 -13.42
C ALA A 79 -15.24 21.93 -14.19
N PRO A 80 -15.69 20.67 -14.29
CA PRO A 80 -16.98 20.36 -14.90
C PRO A 80 -18.10 21.02 -14.09
N ALA A 81 -19.09 21.63 -14.76
CA ALA A 81 -20.18 22.34 -14.09
C ALA A 81 -20.96 21.46 -13.10
N TRP A 82 -21.07 20.15 -13.38
CA TRP A 82 -21.75 19.19 -12.51
C TRP A 82 -21.01 18.95 -11.18
N LEU A 83 -19.69 19.16 -11.12
CA LEU A 83 -18.87 18.79 -9.98
C LEU A 83 -19.23 19.59 -8.73
N ALA A 84 -19.58 20.87 -8.89
CA ALA A 84 -19.97 21.72 -7.76
C ALA A 84 -21.24 21.20 -7.06
N GLY A 85 -22.24 20.74 -7.82
CA GLY A 85 -23.46 20.15 -7.28
C GLY A 85 -23.19 18.83 -6.55
N GLU A 86 -22.35 17.97 -7.13
CA GLU A 86 -21.94 16.71 -6.50
C GLU A 86 -21.15 16.94 -5.21
N VAL A 87 -20.16 17.84 -5.19
CA VAL A 87 -19.39 18.15 -3.98
C VAL A 87 -20.29 18.73 -2.88
N SER A 88 -21.25 19.57 -3.23
CA SER A 88 -22.25 20.08 -2.28
C SER A 88 -23.06 18.94 -1.65
N SER A 89 -23.53 17.99 -2.47
CA SER A 89 -24.22 16.78 -2.01
C SER A 89 -23.33 15.92 -1.10
N MET A 90 -22.07 15.68 -1.49
CA MET A 90 -21.09 14.93 -0.69
C MET A 90 -20.76 15.60 0.65
N THR A 91 -20.80 16.93 0.72
CA THR A 91 -20.57 17.68 1.96
C THR A 91 -21.75 17.55 2.92
N ALA A 92 -22.96 17.36 2.39
CA ALA A 92 -24.18 17.16 3.17
C ALA A 92 -24.39 15.70 3.63
N ARG A 93 -23.77 14.72 2.96
CA ARG A 93 -23.87 13.30 3.34
C ARG A 93 -22.92 12.96 4.48
N GLU A 94 -23.48 12.58 5.62
CA GLU A 94 -22.74 12.10 6.79
C GLU A 94 -22.28 10.65 6.63
N VAL A 95 -21.10 10.35 7.15
CA VAL A 95 -20.41 9.07 7.05
C VAL A 95 -19.71 8.76 8.37
N GLN A 96 -19.78 7.52 8.83
CA GLN A 96 -19.16 7.11 10.09
C GLN A 96 -17.70 6.68 9.88
N PHE A 97 -16.77 7.34 10.55
CA PHE A 97 -15.34 7.01 10.47
C PHE A 97 -14.70 7.03 11.86
N ASN A 98 -14.22 5.87 12.33
CA ASN A 98 -13.53 5.74 13.62
C ASN A 98 -14.30 6.32 14.82
N LYS A 99 -15.62 6.14 14.87
CA LYS A 99 -16.54 6.71 15.89
C LYS A 99 -16.76 8.22 15.80
N GLU A 100 -16.19 8.88 14.79
CA GLU A 100 -16.49 10.26 14.45
C GLU A 100 -17.46 10.30 13.26
N THR A 101 -18.31 11.33 13.23
CA THR A 101 -19.16 11.62 12.08
C THR A 101 -18.43 12.59 11.17
N TRP A 102 -18.12 12.14 9.96
CA TRP A 102 -17.50 12.93 8.90
C TRP A 102 -18.51 13.16 7.78
N ASN A 103 -18.18 14.01 6.81
CA ASN A 103 -18.91 14.03 5.54
C ASN A 103 -18.15 13.25 4.47
N GLU A 104 -18.89 12.82 3.44
CA GLU A 104 -18.32 12.04 2.34
C GLU A 104 -17.18 12.78 1.62
N ALA A 105 -17.32 14.10 1.41
CA ALA A 105 -16.28 14.91 0.77
C ALA A 105 -14.97 14.92 1.59
N ARG A 106 -15.05 14.99 2.93
CA ARG A 106 -13.91 14.85 3.84
C ARG A 106 -13.29 13.47 3.75
N LEU A 107 -14.09 12.41 3.67
CA LEU A 107 -13.55 11.06 3.55
C LEU A 107 -12.75 10.87 2.25
N TRP A 108 -13.23 11.41 1.13
CA TRP A 108 -12.50 11.42 -0.15
C TRP A 108 -11.25 12.31 -0.17
N ARG A 109 -11.11 13.24 0.77
CA ARG A 109 -9.89 14.06 0.91
C ARG A 109 -8.75 13.31 1.60
N GLU A 110 -9.02 12.27 2.38
CA GLU A 110 -7.97 11.55 3.09
C GLU A 110 -6.94 10.84 2.20
N PRO A 111 -7.33 10.13 1.11
CA PRO A 111 -6.35 9.58 0.17
C PRO A 111 -5.47 10.67 -0.46
N LEU A 112 -6.06 11.82 -0.80
CA LEU A 112 -5.34 12.95 -1.38
C LEU A 112 -4.35 13.56 -0.38
N ALA A 113 -4.77 13.74 0.88
CA ALA A 113 -3.89 14.24 1.93
C ALA A 113 -2.71 13.29 2.20
N ALA A 114 -2.95 11.98 2.20
CA ALA A 114 -1.87 10.99 2.34
C ALA A 114 -0.86 11.04 1.18
N LEU A 115 -1.34 11.22 -0.06
CA LEU A 115 -0.48 11.35 -1.24
C LEU A 115 0.25 12.70 -1.30
N ASP A 116 -0.38 13.78 -0.81
CA ASP A 116 0.26 15.08 -0.68
C ASP A 116 1.41 15.05 0.35
N GLU A 117 1.18 14.46 1.53
CA GLU A 117 2.22 14.19 2.53
C GLU A 117 3.38 13.39 1.92
N PHE A 118 3.08 12.36 1.14
CA PHE A 118 4.10 11.61 0.39
C PHE A 118 4.84 12.48 -0.61
N SER A 119 4.15 13.35 -1.35
CA SER A 119 4.78 14.26 -2.32
C SER A 119 5.73 15.25 -1.65
N GLU A 120 5.36 15.80 -0.50
CA GLU A 120 6.20 16.69 0.32
C GLU A 120 7.46 15.97 0.84
N LEU A 121 7.31 14.71 1.21
CA LEU A 121 8.42 13.85 1.61
C LEU A 121 9.41 13.62 0.45
N VAL A 122 8.91 13.39 -0.76
CA VAL A 122 9.74 13.27 -1.97
C VAL A 122 10.40 14.60 -2.34
N ARG A 123 9.72 15.74 -2.13
CA ARG A 123 10.32 17.08 -2.33
C ARG A 123 11.50 17.33 -1.41
N LYS A 124 11.45 16.83 -0.16
CA LYS A 124 12.57 16.97 0.80
C LYS A 124 13.83 16.22 0.37
N THR A 125 13.74 15.18 -0.46
CA THR A 125 14.93 14.46 -0.97
C THR A 125 15.62 15.18 -2.13
N ARG A 126 15.01 16.24 -2.68
CA ARG A 126 15.61 17.01 -3.76
C ARG A 126 16.97 17.56 -3.35
N PRO A 127 17.92 17.68 -4.30
CA PRO A 127 19.16 18.40 -4.05
C PRO A 127 18.89 19.79 -3.46
N ALA A 128 19.70 20.23 -2.50
CA ALA A 128 19.54 21.56 -1.90
C ALA A 128 19.57 22.70 -2.94
N LYS A 129 20.33 22.51 -4.03
CA LYS A 129 20.42 23.45 -5.16
C LYS A 129 19.08 23.68 -5.87
N THR A 130 18.15 22.74 -5.80
CA THR A 130 16.82 22.81 -6.43
C THR A 130 15.70 23.03 -5.40
N GLY A 131 16.04 23.52 -4.20
CA GLY A 131 15.09 23.88 -3.15
C GLY A 131 14.67 22.74 -2.21
N GLY A 132 15.33 21.58 -2.28
CA GLY A 132 15.14 20.49 -1.32
C GLY A 132 16.02 20.58 -0.08
N LEU A 133 15.97 19.52 0.74
CA LEU A 133 16.85 19.36 1.90
C LEU A 133 18.04 18.44 1.62
N GLY A 134 18.13 17.84 0.43
CA GLY A 134 19.18 16.89 0.07
C GLY A 134 19.17 15.62 0.94
N LEU A 135 18.03 15.29 1.55
CA LEU A 135 17.93 14.13 2.42
C LEU A 135 18.13 12.84 1.60
N PRO A 136 18.99 11.91 2.05
CA PRO A 136 19.07 10.60 1.43
C PRO A 136 17.71 9.91 1.47
N HIS A 137 17.28 9.29 0.36
CA HIS A 137 15.95 8.68 0.21
C HIS A 137 15.61 7.68 1.34
N LYS A 138 16.61 6.99 1.92
CA LYS A 138 16.44 6.10 3.07
C LYS A 138 15.86 6.77 4.33
N PHE A 139 16.06 8.08 4.51
CA PHE A 139 15.50 8.81 5.66
C PHE A 139 13.99 9.04 5.52
N VAL A 140 13.47 8.91 4.30
CA VAL A 140 12.04 9.11 4.03
C VAL A 140 11.25 7.85 4.29
N TYR A 141 11.91 6.69 4.34
CA TYR A 141 11.27 5.38 4.49
C TYR A 141 10.22 5.32 5.62
N PRO A 142 10.52 5.71 6.89
CA PRO A 142 9.53 5.64 7.96
C PRO A 142 8.30 6.52 7.69
N ALA A 143 8.52 7.68 7.06
CA ALA A 143 7.45 8.61 6.72
C ALA A 143 6.63 8.14 5.51
N CYS A 144 7.24 7.45 4.55
CA CYS A 144 6.53 6.78 3.46
C CYS A 144 5.64 5.65 3.97
N THR A 145 6.11 4.83 4.92
CA THR A 145 5.29 3.81 5.57
C THR A 145 4.08 4.43 6.29
N ALA A 146 4.24 5.62 6.87
CA ALA A 146 3.13 6.36 7.49
C ALA A 146 2.10 6.84 6.44
N ALA A 147 2.55 7.49 5.37
CA ALA A 147 1.68 7.91 4.27
C ALA A 147 0.93 6.74 3.63
N LEU A 148 1.63 5.61 3.43
CA LEU A 148 1.03 4.38 2.94
C LEU A 148 -0.05 3.86 3.90
N THR A 149 0.27 3.74 5.19
CA THR A 149 -0.71 3.29 6.20
C THR A 149 -1.94 4.20 6.25
N ARG A 150 -1.76 5.50 6.07
CA ARG A 150 -2.86 6.46 6.01
C ARG A 150 -3.72 6.27 4.76
N LEU A 151 -3.09 6.14 3.59
CA LEU A 151 -3.78 5.87 2.32
C LEU A 151 -4.58 4.57 2.40
N ASP A 152 -3.97 3.51 2.94
CA ASP A 152 -4.62 2.23 3.17
C ASP A 152 -5.89 2.37 4.03
N LYS A 153 -5.78 3.00 5.21
CA LYS A 153 -6.93 3.26 6.09
C LYS A 153 -8.03 4.08 5.41
N ALA A 154 -7.66 5.07 4.59
CA ALA A 154 -8.61 5.90 3.87
C ALA A 154 -9.38 5.09 2.81
N LEU A 155 -8.69 4.25 2.04
CA LEU A 155 -9.32 3.38 1.05
C LEU A 155 -10.21 2.31 1.68
N ALA A 156 -9.76 1.69 2.78
CA ALA A 156 -10.59 0.76 3.54
C ALA A 156 -11.90 1.41 4.02
N ALA A 157 -11.83 2.67 4.45
CA ALA A 157 -13.01 3.42 4.87
C ALA A 157 -13.94 3.74 3.70
N LEU A 158 -13.42 4.22 2.56
CA LEU A 158 -14.24 4.43 1.37
C LEU A 158 -14.99 3.15 0.97
N ARG A 159 -14.31 2.00 0.95
CA ARG A 159 -14.89 0.68 0.64
C ARG A 159 -15.99 0.27 1.62
N ARG A 160 -15.74 0.43 2.92
CA ARG A 160 -16.72 0.12 3.98
C ARG A 160 -18.01 0.92 3.81
N GLU A 161 -17.89 2.19 3.46
CA GLU A 161 -19.02 3.13 3.33
C GLU A 161 -19.68 3.04 1.93
N ARG A 162 -19.21 2.12 1.06
CA ARG A 162 -19.81 1.82 -0.25
C ARG A 162 -19.99 3.06 -1.14
N LEU A 163 -18.93 3.84 -1.26
CA LEU A 163 -18.94 5.15 -1.94
C LEU A 163 -18.59 5.07 -3.44
N ALA A 164 -18.73 3.93 -4.11
CA ALA A 164 -18.43 3.82 -5.54
C ALA A 164 -19.33 4.71 -6.41
N GLY A 165 -20.51 5.08 -5.91
CA GLY A 165 -21.46 5.99 -6.57
C GLY A 165 -21.12 7.49 -6.48
N SER A 166 -20.07 7.88 -5.74
CA SER A 166 -19.65 9.29 -5.61
C SER A 166 -19.32 9.94 -6.95
N PHE A 167 -19.22 11.27 -6.99
CA PHE A 167 -18.84 12.04 -8.18
C PHE A 167 -19.73 11.76 -9.41
N GLY A 168 -21.04 11.68 -9.20
CA GLY A 168 -21.99 11.32 -10.26
C GLY A 168 -21.76 9.91 -10.84
N GLY A 169 -21.32 8.95 -10.01
CA GLY A 169 -21.03 7.57 -10.39
C GLY A 169 -19.58 7.28 -10.79
N ARG A 170 -18.67 8.27 -10.73
CA ARG A 170 -17.25 8.11 -11.07
C ARG A 170 -16.37 7.68 -9.90
N GLY A 171 -16.94 7.55 -8.69
CA GLY A 171 -16.23 7.13 -7.48
C GLY A 171 -15.44 5.84 -7.66
N ASP A 172 -15.96 4.89 -8.43
CA ASP A 172 -15.26 3.64 -8.74
C ASP A 172 -13.93 3.84 -9.48
N ALA A 173 -13.93 4.66 -10.53
CA ALA A 173 -12.72 4.96 -11.30
C ALA A 173 -11.69 5.75 -10.48
N VAL A 174 -12.16 6.72 -9.69
CA VAL A 174 -11.32 7.50 -8.76
C VAL A 174 -10.66 6.57 -7.72
N PHE A 175 -11.44 5.67 -7.12
CA PHE A 175 -10.95 4.70 -6.15
C PHE A 175 -9.94 3.73 -6.78
N ALA A 176 -10.20 3.24 -7.99
CA ALA A 176 -9.29 2.34 -8.71
C ALA A 176 -7.90 2.98 -8.90
N SER A 177 -7.86 4.27 -9.22
CA SER A 177 -6.60 5.02 -9.31
C SER A 177 -5.89 5.12 -7.96
N PHE A 178 -6.60 5.43 -6.86
CA PHE A 178 -5.95 5.42 -5.54
C PHE A 178 -5.48 4.03 -5.09
N ALA A 179 -6.21 2.96 -5.43
CA ALA A 179 -5.79 1.59 -5.15
C ALA A 179 -4.49 1.23 -5.90
N LYS A 180 -4.35 1.68 -7.15
CA LYS A 180 -3.07 1.59 -7.89
C LYS A 180 -1.96 2.42 -7.23
N ALA A 181 -2.27 3.64 -6.78
CA ALA A 181 -1.31 4.48 -6.06
C ALA A 181 -0.77 3.77 -4.81
N LEU A 182 -1.65 3.11 -4.05
CA LEU A 182 -1.27 2.31 -2.88
C LEU A 182 -0.38 1.12 -3.27
N ALA A 183 -0.72 0.41 -4.34
CA ALA A 183 0.08 -0.73 -4.83
C ALA A 183 1.48 -0.29 -5.28
N GLU A 184 1.59 0.84 -5.99
CA GLU A 184 2.89 1.42 -6.37
C GLU A 184 3.68 1.90 -5.16
N LEU A 185 3.02 2.42 -4.12
CA LEU A 185 3.68 2.85 -2.88
C LEU A 185 4.19 1.64 -2.08
N ASP A 186 3.45 0.52 -2.05
CA ASP A 186 3.90 -0.77 -1.50
C ASP A 186 5.08 -1.36 -2.29
N ALA A 187 5.08 -1.21 -3.62
CA ALA A 187 6.20 -1.61 -4.46
C ALA A 187 7.43 -0.73 -4.20
N LEU A 188 7.25 0.59 -4.07
CA LEU A 188 8.32 1.53 -3.74
C LEU A 188 8.98 1.17 -2.41
N GLU A 189 8.17 0.87 -1.38
CA GLU A 189 8.66 0.44 -0.05
C GLU A 189 9.64 -0.75 -0.13
N LYS A 190 9.41 -1.70 -1.05
CA LYS A 190 10.27 -2.88 -1.23
C LYS A 190 11.57 -2.60 -1.97
N THR A 191 11.67 -1.45 -2.64
CA THR A 191 12.82 -1.11 -3.50
C THR A 191 13.84 -0.18 -2.85
N TYR A 192 13.57 0.35 -1.64
CA TYR A 192 14.42 1.35 -0.99
C TYR A 192 15.86 0.89 -0.74
N ASP A 193 16.07 -0.40 -0.43
CA ASP A 193 17.40 -0.90 -0.08
C ASP A 193 18.31 -1.17 -1.29
N VAL A 194 17.75 -1.15 -2.51
CA VAL A 194 18.44 -1.64 -3.73
C VAL A 194 18.42 -0.60 -4.86
N GLY A 195 17.63 0.47 -4.75
CA GLY A 195 17.37 1.40 -5.84
C GLY A 195 18.40 2.51 -6.01
N SER A 196 18.69 2.85 -7.27
CA SER A 196 19.32 4.13 -7.60
C SER A 196 18.37 5.31 -7.27
N PRO A 197 18.88 6.55 -7.08
CA PRO A 197 18.02 7.73 -6.91
C PRO A 197 17.02 7.90 -8.06
N VAL A 198 17.43 7.61 -9.30
CA VAL A 198 16.55 7.66 -10.48
C VAL A 198 15.38 6.69 -10.31
N THR A 199 15.65 5.43 -9.95
CA THR A 199 14.62 4.42 -9.72
C THR A 199 13.64 4.83 -8.62
N PHE A 200 14.13 5.45 -7.54
CA PHE A 200 13.28 6.00 -6.49
C PHE A 200 12.30 7.05 -7.04
N TYR A 201 12.80 8.04 -7.81
CA TYR A 201 11.95 9.09 -8.36
C TYR A 201 10.99 8.59 -9.44
N GLU A 202 11.36 7.59 -10.24
CA GLU A 202 10.45 6.95 -11.20
C GLU A 202 9.27 6.31 -10.50
N LYS A 203 9.53 5.58 -9.40
CA LYS A 203 8.49 4.93 -8.60
C LYS A 203 7.64 5.95 -7.86
N ALA A 204 8.24 7.00 -7.30
CA ALA A 204 7.51 8.10 -6.68
C ALA A 204 6.60 8.83 -7.68
N ALA A 205 7.10 9.09 -8.90
CA ALA A 205 6.31 9.66 -9.98
C ALA A 205 5.15 8.73 -10.40
N ALA A 206 5.37 7.41 -10.44
CA ALA A 206 4.30 6.44 -10.73
C ALA A 206 3.20 6.45 -9.67
N VAL A 207 3.54 6.57 -8.38
CA VAL A 207 2.55 6.73 -7.29
C VAL A 207 1.71 7.99 -7.53
N LEU A 208 2.34 9.14 -7.76
CA LEU A 208 1.65 10.42 -7.90
C LEU A 208 0.92 10.57 -9.23
N ARG A 209 1.35 9.89 -10.30
CA ARG A 209 0.59 9.83 -11.56
C ARG A 209 -0.80 9.22 -11.35
N ASN A 210 -0.94 8.24 -10.46
CA ASN A 210 -2.25 7.70 -10.14
C ASN A 210 -3.16 8.72 -9.44
N GLN A 211 -2.61 9.73 -8.75
CA GLN A 211 -3.38 10.87 -8.23
C GLN A 211 -3.92 11.75 -9.36
N GLU A 212 -3.11 11.99 -10.39
CA GLU A 212 -3.56 12.68 -11.61
C GLU A 212 -4.63 11.86 -12.33
N GLU A 213 -4.47 10.54 -12.47
CA GLU A 213 -5.48 9.67 -13.06
C GLU A 213 -6.81 9.73 -12.29
N ALA A 214 -6.75 9.81 -10.95
CA ALA A 214 -7.92 9.98 -10.10
C ALA A 214 -8.63 11.33 -10.38
N LEU A 215 -7.88 12.42 -10.54
CA LEU A 215 -8.45 13.70 -10.97
C LEU A 215 -9.04 13.59 -12.39
N ALA A 216 -8.32 13.00 -13.34
CA ALA A 216 -8.73 12.85 -14.73
C ALA A 216 -10.03 12.03 -14.85
N ALA A 217 -10.24 11.06 -13.95
CA ALA A 217 -11.49 10.30 -13.87
C ALA A 217 -12.73 11.19 -13.59
N LEU A 218 -12.57 12.39 -13.02
CA LEU A 218 -13.67 13.35 -12.88
C LEU A 218 -14.04 14.05 -14.21
N PHE A 219 -13.22 13.93 -15.24
CA PHE A 219 -13.45 14.59 -16.53
C PHE A 219 -13.95 13.64 -17.61
N THR A 220 -14.10 12.35 -17.28
CA THR A 220 -14.66 11.36 -18.18
C THR A 220 -16.19 11.41 -18.16
N ASP A 221 -16.80 10.83 -19.19
CA ASP A 221 -18.24 10.62 -19.24
C ASP A 221 -18.70 9.77 -18.05
N ALA A 222 -19.91 10.04 -17.57
CA ALA A 222 -20.48 9.24 -16.49
C ALA A 222 -20.62 7.78 -16.97
N PRO A 223 -20.29 6.79 -16.13
CA PRO A 223 -20.40 5.40 -16.55
C PRO A 223 -21.85 5.05 -16.84
N ALA A 224 -22.08 4.32 -17.94
CA ALA A 224 -23.42 3.92 -18.37
C ALA A 224 -24.14 3.03 -17.34
N ARG A 225 -23.38 2.31 -16.52
CA ARG A 225 -23.89 1.56 -15.36
C ARG A 225 -23.25 2.13 -14.09
N ARG A 226 -24.11 2.53 -13.15
CA ARG A 226 -23.65 2.87 -11.80
C ARG A 226 -23.26 1.58 -11.08
N SER A 227 -22.26 1.67 -10.21
CA SER A 227 -21.94 0.57 -9.30
C SER A 227 -23.18 0.13 -8.53
N GLU A 228 -23.51 -1.15 -8.61
CA GLU A 228 -24.60 -1.74 -7.86
C GLU A 228 -24.26 -1.70 -6.36
N ASN A 229 -25.17 -1.13 -5.56
CA ASN A 229 -25.04 -1.01 -4.11
C ASN A 229 -23.80 -0.23 -3.62
N GLY A 230 -23.15 0.56 -4.48
CA GLY A 230 -22.00 1.39 -4.11
C GLY A 230 -20.70 0.60 -3.89
N VAL A 231 -20.63 -0.65 -4.35
CA VAL A 231 -19.45 -1.51 -4.22
C VAL A 231 -18.39 -1.16 -5.27
N PHE A 232 -17.15 -1.04 -4.86
CA PHE A 232 -16.03 -0.78 -5.78
C PHE A 232 -15.71 -2.03 -6.60
N SER A 233 -15.52 -1.87 -7.91
CA SER A 233 -15.10 -2.93 -8.82
C SER A 233 -13.61 -3.24 -8.71
N ALA A 234 -12.81 -2.24 -8.31
CA ALA A 234 -11.39 -2.42 -8.13
C ALA A 234 -11.10 -3.34 -6.93
N ASP A 235 -10.29 -4.36 -7.17
CA ASP A 235 -9.69 -5.15 -6.13
C ASP A 235 -8.78 -4.27 -5.27
N TYR A 236 -9.13 -4.16 -3.99
CA TYR A 236 -8.35 -3.46 -2.99
C TYR A 236 -8.04 -4.46 -1.88
N PHE A 237 -6.75 -4.78 -1.74
CA PHE A 237 -6.25 -5.60 -0.66
C PHE A 237 -5.31 -4.75 0.18
N ALA A 238 -5.75 -4.42 1.40
CA ALA A 238 -4.89 -3.84 2.40
C ALA A 238 -3.75 -4.83 2.69
N ALA A 239 -2.56 -4.56 2.13
CA ALA A 239 -1.42 -5.42 2.37
C ALA A 239 -1.16 -5.44 3.89
N PRO A 240 -1.22 -6.61 4.53
CA PRO A 240 -1.02 -6.69 5.96
C PRO A 240 0.40 -6.23 6.26
N ARG A 241 0.51 -5.38 7.28
CA ARG A 241 1.74 -4.71 7.67
C ARG A 241 1.95 -4.90 9.17
N PRO A 242 3.16 -5.31 9.60
CA PRO A 242 3.46 -5.37 11.01
C PRO A 242 3.41 -3.95 11.58
N GLN A 243 2.52 -3.72 12.53
CA GLN A 243 2.49 -2.47 13.28
C GLN A 243 3.57 -2.50 14.37
N ALA A 244 4.04 -1.33 14.82
CA ALA A 244 4.95 -1.24 15.94
C ALA A 244 4.40 -2.04 17.14
N GLY A 245 5.24 -2.91 17.72
CA GLY A 245 4.84 -3.80 18.82
C GLY A 245 4.15 -5.11 18.41
N SER A 246 3.78 -5.29 17.14
CA SER A 246 3.29 -6.59 16.64
C SER A 246 4.42 -7.63 16.58
N ARG A 247 4.06 -8.91 16.48
CA ARG A 247 4.97 -10.04 16.27
C ARG A 247 4.54 -10.78 15.01
N LEU A 248 5.51 -11.13 14.19
CA LEU A 248 5.31 -12.06 13.07
C LEU A 248 5.56 -13.47 13.58
N VAL A 249 4.49 -14.24 13.73
CA VAL A 249 4.58 -15.61 14.26
C VAL A 249 4.48 -16.60 13.10
N PRO A 250 5.56 -17.33 12.78
CA PRO A 250 5.50 -18.43 11.81
C PRO A 250 4.77 -19.63 12.42
N MET A 251 3.87 -20.23 11.65
CA MET A 251 3.10 -21.40 12.02
C MET A 251 3.03 -22.37 10.85
N SER A 252 3.17 -23.66 11.12
CA SER A 252 3.09 -24.71 10.10
C SER A 252 1.69 -25.33 10.10
N PHE A 253 1.14 -25.53 8.91
CA PHE A 253 -0.15 -26.17 8.70
C PHE A 253 -0.08 -27.14 7.51
N PRO A 254 -0.92 -28.19 7.48
CA PRO A 254 -1.05 -29.03 6.30
C PRO A 254 -1.45 -28.21 5.07
N ALA A 255 -0.94 -28.58 3.90
CA ALA A 255 -1.19 -27.86 2.64
C ALA A 255 -2.67 -27.59 2.35
N TRP A 256 -3.55 -28.55 2.66
CA TRP A 256 -4.99 -28.43 2.43
C TRP A 256 -5.67 -27.37 3.32
N GLN A 257 -5.12 -27.05 4.50
CA GLN A 257 -5.64 -25.92 5.31
C GLN A 257 -5.25 -24.56 4.74
N LEU A 258 -4.16 -24.52 3.97
CA LEU A 258 -3.65 -23.30 3.37
C LEU A 258 -4.21 -23.05 1.97
N GLU A 259 -4.97 -24.01 1.43
CA GLU A 259 -5.65 -23.86 0.16
C GLU A 259 -6.66 -22.72 0.25
N GLY A 260 -6.51 -21.73 -0.62
CA GLY A 260 -7.35 -20.52 -0.65
C GLY A 260 -6.95 -19.43 0.36
N VAL A 261 -6.05 -19.71 1.32
CA VAL A 261 -5.51 -18.69 2.22
C VAL A 261 -4.52 -17.81 1.44
N LYS A 262 -4.75 -16.51 1.43
CA LYS A 262 -3.89 -15.52 0.76
C LYS A 262 -3.38 -14.46 1.74
N ARG A 263 -2.28 -13.81 1.35
CA ARG A 263 -1.79 -12.61 2.06
C ARG A 263 -2.91 -11.56 2.08
N GLY A 264 -3.18 -11.01 3.25
CA GLY A 264 -4.24 -10.02 3.48
C GLY A 264 -5.50 -10.61 4.08
N ASP A 265 -5.68 -11.93 4.02
CA ASP A 265 -6.79 -12.58 4.70
C ASP A 265 -6.71 -12.38 6.21
N ARG A 266 -7.88 -12.47 6.84
CA ARG A 266 -8.04 -12.50 8.28
C ARG A 266 -8.42 -13.92 8.66
N VAL A 267 -7.67 -14.51 9.59
CA VAL A 267 -7.91 -15.88 10.03
C VAL A 267 -8.15 -15.94 11.53
N ASP A 268 -9.01 -16.87 11.93
CA ASP A 268 -9.14 -17.30 13.32
C ASP A 268 -8.24 -18.50 13.53
N LEU A 269 -7.46 -18.48 14.62
CA LEU A 269 -6.64 -19.62 15.04
C LEU A 269 -7.42 -20.42 16.07
N MET A 270 -7.75 -21.65 15.69
CA MET A 270 -8.41 -22.62 16.55
C MET A 270 -7.39 -23.64 17.03
N VAL A 271 -7.52 -24.02 18.31
CA VAL A 271 -6.68 -25.02 18.96
C VAL A 271 -7.55 -26.14 19.51
N THR A 272 -7.16 -27.38 19.25
CA THR A 272 -7.73 -28.57 19.88
C THR A 272 -6.74 -29.11 20.90
N TYR A 273 -7.18 -29.25 22.15
CA TYR A 273 -6.36 -29.75 23.26
C TYR A 273 -7.16 -30.71 24.14
N GLU A 274 -6.44 -31.54 24.90
CA GLU A 274 -7.02 -32.44 25.90
C GLU A 274 -7.18 -31.68 27.22
N ASN A 275 -8.42 -31.50 27.66
CA ASN A 275 -8.75 -30.97 28.97
C ASN A 275 -9.04 -32.13 29.93
N THR A 276 -8.46 -32.10 31.13
CA THR A 276 -8.77 -33.09 32.17
C THR A 276 -9.81 -32.48 33.10
N ALA A 277 -11.04 -32.98 33.05
CA ALA A 277 -12.10 -32.53 33.93
C ALA A 277 -11.80 -32.88 35.40
N ALA A 278 -12.47 -32.21 36.35
CA ALA A 278 -12.31 -32.45 37.79
C ALA A 278 -12.54 -33.92 38.21
N ALA A 279 -13.34 -34.67 37.44
CA ALA A 279 -13.59 -36.10 37.63
C ALA A 279 -12.53 -37.02 36.99
N GLY A 280 -11.41 -36.48 36.49
CA GLY A 280 -10.32 -37.24 35.85
C GLY A 280 -10.59 -37.66 34.39
N ALA A 281 -11.77 -37.37 33.85
CA ALA A 281 -12.08 -37.66 32.46
C ALA A 281 -11.35 -36.69 31.52
N LYS A 282 -10.64 -37.24 30.52
CA LYS A 282 -10.05 -36.45 29.43
C LYS A 282 -11.10 -36.14 28.38
N GLU A 283 -11.21 -34.88 27.99
CA GLU A 283 -12.11 -34.40 26.94
C GLU A 283 -11.32 -33.59 25.91
N LEU A 284 -11.58 -33.82 24.63
CA LEU A 284 -11.03 -32.98 23.56
C LEU A 284 -11.91 -31.74 23.42
N ILE A 285 -11.29 -30.57 23.57
CA ILE A 285 -11.94 -29.28 23.45
C ILE A 285 -11.28 -28.53 22.29
N THR A 286 -12.10 -27.97 21.41
CA THR A 286 -11.64 -27.02 20.40
C THR A 286 -12.08 -25.61 20.78
N ALA A 287 -11.13 -24.68 20.83
CA ALA A 287 -11.37 -23.29 21.16
C ALA A 287 -10.68 -22.36 20.16
N THR A 288 -11.29 -21.20 19.91
CA THR A 288 -10.64 -20.13 19.14
C THR A 288 -9.80 -19.29 20.10
N ILE A 289 -8.49 -19.26 19.90
CA ILE A 289 -7.55 -18.53 20.77
C ILE A 289 -7.11 -17.20 20.18
N ILE A 290 -7.23 -17.03 18.86
CA ILE A 290 -6.91 -15.77 18.18
C ILE A 290 -7.99 -15.52 17.13
N GLN A 291 -8.49 -14.29 17.10
CA GLN A 291 -9.51 -13.86 16.15
C GLN A 291 -8.99 -12.79 15.21
N ALA A 292 -9.39 -12.87 13.95
CA ALA A 292 -9.11 -11.91 12.89
C ALA A 292 -7.60 -11.57 12.75
N ALA A 293 -6.72 -12.57 12.89
CA ALA A 293 -5.29 -12.42 12.69
C ALA A 293 -4.99 -12.13 11.21
N PRO A 294 -4.31 -11.02 10.86
CA PRO A 294 -3.87 -10.79 9.50
C PRO A 294 -2.81 -11.81 9.06
N VAL A 295 -2.98 -12.35 7.86
CA VAL A 295 -2.02 -13.25 7.21
C VAL A 295 -0.97 -12.44 6.46
N MET A 296 0.24 -12.34 7.00
CA MET A 296 1.36 -11.63 6.37
C MET A 296 1.93 -12.36 5.16
N TYR A 297 2.03 -13.69 5.26
CA TYR A 297 2.71 -14.53 4.27
C TYR A 297 2.15 -15.93 4.32
N VAL A 298 2.01 -16.54 3.15
CA VAL A 298 1.69 -17.96 2.96
C VAL A 298 2.79 -18.56 2.10
N GLY A 299 3.51 -19.51 2.67
CA GLY A 299 4.56 -20.27 2.02
C GLY A 299 4.01 -21.54 1.41
N LYS A 300 4.64 -21.97 0.31
CA LYS A 300 4.32 -23.25 -0.33
C LYS A 300 4.59 -24.41 0.64
N ALA A 301 3.82 -25.47 0.49
CA ALA A 301 4.08 -26.70 1.21
C ALA A 301 5.46 -27.27 0.86
N ASP A 302 6.18 -27.74 1.87
CA ASP A 302 7.43 -28.46 1.71
C ASP A 302 7.18 -29.92 1.27
N ALA A 303 8.26 -30.70 1.17
CA ALA A 303 8.17 -32.12 0.80
C ALA A 303 7.39 -32.98 1.82
N SER A 304 7.18 -32.49 3.05
CA SER A 304 6.36 -33.15 4.08
C SER A 304 4.87 -32.78 3.99
N GLY A 305 4.49 -31.94 3.02
CA GLY A 305 3.12 -31.46 2.86
C GLY A 305 2.72 -30.39 3.87
N GLN A 306 3.69 -29.82 4.60
CA GLN A 306 3.46 -28.71 5.54
C GLN A 306 3.80 -27.39 4.87
N GLY A 307 2.86 -26.44 4.89
CA GLY A 307 3.12 -25.06 4.48
C GLY A 307 3.26 -24.14 5.67
N LEU A 308 3.90 -22.99 5.42
CA LEU A 308 4.18 -21.98 6.44
C LEU A 308 3.20 -20.81 6.32
N VAL A 309 2.55 -20.41 7.39
CA VAL A 309 1.83 -19.13 7.48
C VAL A 309 2.53 -18.23 8.48
N ARG A 310 2.65 -16.94 8.16
CA ARG A 310 3.09 -15.92 9.12
C ARG A 310 1.91 -15.03 9.49
N LEU A 311 1.53 -15.05 10.75
CA LEU A 311 0.46 -14.22 11.29
C LEU A 311 1.02 -12.97 11.96
N ILE A 312 0.31 -11.85 11.83
CA ILE A 312 0.60 -10.62 12.58
C ILE A 312 -0.18 -10.66 13.88
N LEU A 313 0.51 -10.84 15.01
CA LEU A 313 -0.11 -11.03 16.31
C LEU A 313 0.32 -9.95 17.30
N SER A 314 -0.53 -9.63 18.28
CA SER A 314 -0.11 -8.87 19.46
C SER A 314 0.89 -9.70 20.29
N PRO A 315 1.68 -9.09 21.20
CA PRO A 315 2.61 -9.84 22.05
C PRO A 315 1.94 -10.98 22.83
N VAL A 316 0.73 -10.74 23.35
CA VAL A 316 -0.05 -11.74 24.11
C VAL A 316 -0.54 -12.85 23.18
N GLN A 317 -1.11 -12.50 22.02
CA GLN A 317 -1.54 -13.49 21.02
C GLN A 317 -0.37 -14.35 20.53
N ALA A 318 0.81 -13.75 20.37
CA ALA A 318 2.02 -14.47 19.96
C ALA A 318 2.46 -15.52 20.99
N GLN A 319 2.34 -15.20 22.29
CA GLN A 319 2.62 -16.17 23.36
C GLN A 319 1.62 -17.34 23.31
N TYR A 320 0.33 -17.06 23.13
CA TYR A 320 -0.68 -18.11 23.00
C TYR A 320 -0.49 -18.96 21.75
N ALA A 321 -0.14 -18.35 20.61
CA ALA A 321 0.18 -19.09 19.38
C ALA A 321 1.40 -20.00 19.57
N ALA A 322 2.47 -19.50 20.21
CA ALA A 322 3.67 -20.29 20.48
C ALA A 322 3.39 -21.45 21.43
N LEU A 323 2.60 -21.22 22.49
CA LEU A 323 2.20 -22.27 23.42
C LEU A 323 1.35 -23.33 22.73
N ALA A 324 0.37 -22.90 21.93
CA ALA A 324 -0.49 -23.79 21.15
C ALA A 324 0.32 -24.60 20.13
N ALA A 325 1.32 -24.02 19.48
CA ALA A 325 2.21 -24.76 18.56
C ALA A 325 2.97 -25.91 19.22
N VAL A 326 3.20 -25.85 20.54
CA VAL A 326 3.91 -26.89 21.29
C VAL A 326 2.95 -27.88 21.96
N GLN A 327 1.84 -27.40 22.51
CA GLN A 327 0.98 -28.18 23.40
C GLN A 327 -0.31 -28.66 22.74
N ALA A 328 -0.72 -28.06 21.61
CA ALA A 328 -1.94 -28.45 20.94
C ALA A 328 -1.82 -29.84 20.35
N LYS A 329 -2.92 -30.59 20.41
CA LYS A 329 -3.07 -31.80 19.60
C LYS A 329 -3.23 -31.44 18.13
N GLU A 330 -3.94 -30.35 17.86
CA GLU A 330 -4.20 -29.89 16.51
C GLU A 330 -4.43 -28.36 16.47
N LEU A 331 -3.96 -27.75 15.38
CA LEU A 331 -4.22 -26.36 15.03
C LEU A 331 -5.00 -26.29 13.72
N ARG A 332 -5.96 -25.37 13.67
CA ARG A 332 -6.81 -25.14 12.50
C ARG A 332 -6.92 -23.63 12.24
N LEU A 333 -6.92 -23.26 10.97
CA LEU A 333 -7.26 -21.91 10.53
C LEU A 333 -8.69 -21.87 9.98
N ALA A 334 -9.42 -20.82 10.33
CA ALA A 334 -10.68 -20.47 9.68
C ALA A 334 -10.52 -19.10 9.01
N VAL A 335 -10.68 -19.04 7.69
CA VAL A 335 -10.62 -17.78 6.93
C VAL A 335 -11.93 -17.02 7.12
N ARG A 336 -11.81 -15.74 7.48
CA ARG A 336 -12.96 -14.84 7.59
C ARG A 336 -13.37 -14.31 6.23
N THR A 337 -14.65 -14.03 6.09
CA THR A 337 -15.18 -13.35 4.90
C THR A 337 -14.65 -11.91 4.83
N GLU A 338 -14.58 -11.37 3.61
CA GLU A 338 -14.11 -10.01 3.41
C GLU A 338 -14.99 -9.01 4.19
N GLY A 339 -14.36 -8.14 4.98
CA GLY A 339 -15.04 -7.16 5.82
C GLY A 339 -15.44 -7.67 7.22
N ASP A 340 -15.38 -8.97 7.49
CA ASP A 340 -15.58 -9.48 8.85
C ASP A 340 -14.31 -9.30 9.69
N SER A 341 -14.25 -8.17 10.39
CA SER A 341 -13.21 -7.87 11.38
C SER A 341 -13.71 -7.89 12.82
N GLU A 342 -14.99 -8.19 13.05
CA GLU A 342 -15.60 -8.06 14.37
C GLU A 342 -15.23 -9.29 15.23
N PRO A 343 -14.56 -9.11 16.37
CA PRO A 343 -14.33 -10.23 17.28
C PRO A 343 -15.68 -10.65 17.88
N ARG A 344 -16.07 -11.91 17.65
CA ARG A 344 -17.28 -12.50 18.21
C ARG A 344 -16.88 -13.67 19.08
N PRO A 345 -17.29 -13.74 20.35
CA PRO A 345 -17.01 -14.90 21.18
C PRO A 345 -17.49 -16.17 20.47
N ILE A 346 -16.56 -17.11 20.22
CA ILE A 346 -16.89 -18.43 19.71
C ILE A 346 -16.86 -19.36 20.92
N GLU A 347 -18.01 -19.92 21.27
CA GLU A 347 -18.09 -20.86 22.39
C GLU A 347 -17.20 -22.07 22.12
N ALA A 348 -16.48 -22.52 23.15
CA ALA A 348 -15.72 -23.75 23.07
C ALA A 348 -16.67 -24.93 22.84
N ALA A 349 -16.48 -25.62 21.73
CA ALA A 349 -17.28 -26.77 21.37
C ALA A 349 -16.63 -28.04 21.90
N SER A 350 -17.46 -28.95 22.42
CA SER A 350 -17.07 -30.32 22.71
C SER A 350 -18.16 -31.28 22.23
N PHE A 351 -17.77 -32.46 21.72
CA PHE A 351 -18.74 -33.41 21.18
C PHE A 351 -19.76 -33.88 22.22
N ARG A 352 -19.38 -33.94 23.50
CA ARG A 352 -20.30 -34.28 24.60
C ARG A 352 -21.39 -33.23 24.81
N LYS A 353 -21.14 -31.96 24.48
CA LYS A 353 -22.15 -30.90 24.54
C LYS A 353 -23.07 -30.89 23.33
N ILE A 354 -22.63 -31.46 22.20
CA ILE A 354 -23.37 -31.46 20.93
C ILE A 354 -24.37 -32.61 20.88
N ILE A 355 -23.98 -33.81 21.34
CA ILE A 355 -24.87 -34.98 21.36
C ILE A 355 -25.49 -35.07 22.75
N LYS A 356 -26.77 -34.71 22.88
CA LYS A 356 -27.57 -34.88 24.10
C LYS A 356 -28.11 -36.29 24.24
#